data_AF-A0A844HHF1-F1
#
_entry.id   AF-A0A844HHF1-F1
#
_cell.length_a   1.000
_cell.length_b   1.000
_cell.length_c   1.000
_cell.angle_alpha   90.00
_cell.angle_beta   90.00
_cell.angle_gamma   90.00
#
_symmetry.space_group_name_H-M   'P 1'
#
loop_
_entity.id
_entity.type
_entity.pdbx_description
1 polymer ?
#
loop_
_entity_poly.entity_id
_entity_poly.type
_entity_poly.pdbx_seq_one_letter_code
_entity_poly.pdbx_strand_id
1 'polypeptide(L)'
;MQRLAILTMLASVLAVAGCNENTGWNPNYSAIRNGTPYAAYLQKREVALVGQGPVPQVIPVQLPANAPSVLDLGATPTSTTPAKAVLVEGSRAPVTTTGPYAGTTPVLVKYAHQEQQNPGTSLYKRTGGSVAQSARLCSNYPSVDAAQRGFIANGGPLLDPRGMDPDGDGFVCGWDPRPVRQSNGL
;
A
#
# COMPACT_ATOMS: atom_id res chain seq x y z
N MET A 1 -55.97 24.28 5.00
CA MET A 1 -55.28 23.79 6.21
C MET A 1 -54.75 22.35 6.05
N GLN A 2 -55.51 21.43 5.44
CA GLN A 2 -55.12 20.02 5.26
C GLN A 2 -53.82 19.79 4.46
N ARG A 3 -53.54 20.61 3.43
CA ARG A 3 -52.30 20.51 2.64
C ARG A 3 -51.05 20.89 3.42
N LEU A 4 -51.16 21.80 4.40
CA LEU A 4 -50.03 22.21 5.26
C LEU A 4 -49.71 21.12 6.31
N ALA A 5 -50.73 20.44 6.82
CA ALA A 5 -50.57 19.32 7.75
C ALA A 5 -49.88 18.10 7.10
N ILE A 6 -50.17 17.84 5.82
CA ILE A 6 -49.53 16.75 5.06
C ILE A 6 -48.05 17.06 4.80
N LEU A 7 -47.71 18.29 4.42
CA LEU A 7 -46.32 18.73 4.20
C LEU A 7 -45.45 18.67 5.46
N THR A 8 -46.01 19.02 6.62
CA THR A 8 -45.31 18.97 7.91
C THR A 8 -45.09 17.54 8.41
N MET A 9 -46.05 16.63 8.16
CA MET A 9 -45.87 15.20 8.44
C MET A 9 -44.80 14.56 7.56
N LEU A 10 -44.79 14.85 6.25
CA LEU A 10 -43.76 14.32 5.34
C LEU A 10 -42.36 14.87 5.66
N ALA A 11 -42.23 16.14 6.04
CA ALA A 11 -40.94 16.71 6.44
C ALA A 11 -40.37 16.04 7.71
N SER A 12 -41.25 15.71 8.67
CA SER A 12 -40.86 15.02 9.91
C SER A 12 -40.35 13.59 9.63
N VAL A 13 -41.01 12.86 8.74
CA VAL A 13 -40.58 11.50 8.34
C VAL A 13 -39.25 11.53 7.58
N LEU A 14 -39.04 12.54 6.72
CA LEU A 14 -37.80 12.68 5.95
C LEU A 14 -36.61 13.07 6.84
N ALA A 15 -36.83 13.84 7.90
CA ALA A 15 -35.78 14.22 8.86
C ALA A 15 -35.30 13.04 9.72
N VAL A 16 -36.17 12.08 10.05
CA VAL A 16 -35.79 10.88 10.83
C VAL A 16 -35.02 9.86 9.99
N ALA A 17 -35.24 9.82 8.68
CA ALA A 17 -34.52 8.92 7.77
C ALA A 17 -33.05 9.30 7.53
N GLY A 18 -32.68 10.57 7.72
CA GLY A 18 -31.31 11.07 7.45
C GLY A 18 -30.26 10.73 8.51
N CYS A 19 -30.65 10.23 9.69
CA CYS A 19 -29.71 9.91 10.77
C CYS A 19 -29.35 8.42 10.88
N ASN A 20 -29.89 7.56 10.01
CA ASN A 20 -29.70 6.10 10.11
C ASN A 20 -29.16 5.44 8.84
N GLU A 21 -28.49 6.22 8.00
CA GLU A 21 -27.96 5.82 6.68
C GLU A 21 -26.94 4.67 6.75
N ASN A 22 -26.37 4.39 7.93
CA ASN A 22 -25.36 3.35 8.10
C ASN A 22 -25.91 2.00 8.61
N THR A 23 -27.22 1.79 8.65
CA THR A 23 -27.85 0.55 9.18
C THR A 23 -27.90 -0.64 8.21
N GLY A 24 -27.00 -0.67 7.23
CA GLY A 24 -26.58 -1.95 6.64
C GLY A 24 -27.27 -2.37 5.34
N TRP A 25 -27.92 -1.45 4.62
CA TRP A 25 -28.31 -1.72 3.22
C TRP A 25 -27.27 -1.14 2.26
N ASN A 26 -26.21 -1.91 1.99
CA ASN A 26 -25.29 -1.65 0.87
C ASN A 26 -25.47 -2.77 -0.18
N PRO A 27 -25.96 -2.44 -1.39
CA PRO A 27 -26.26 -3.42 -2.43
C PRO A 27 -25.05 -4.25 -2.89
N ASN A 28 -23.83 -3.79 -2.60
CA ASN A 28 -22.60 -4.52 -2.87
C ASN A 28 -22.48 -5.82 -2.02
N TYR A 29 -23.08 -5.87 -0.83
CA TYR A 29 -23.10 -7.07 0.02
C TYR A 29 -24.24 -8.03 -0.30
N SER A 30 -25.40 -7.50 -0.67
CA SER A 30 -26.61 -8.30 -0.89
C SER A 30 -26.68 -8.92 -2.30
N ALA A 31 -26.04 -8.31 -3.31
CA ALA A 31 -26.24 -8.71 -4.71
C ALA A 31 -25.27 -9.78 -5.25
N ILE A 32 -24.04 -9.91 -4.73
CA ILE A 32 -23.01 -10.77 -5.37
C ILE A 32 -22.56 -11.96 -4.49
N ARG A 33 -22.64 -11.91 -3.16
CA ARG A 33 -22.15 -13.00 -2.27
C ARG A 33 -22.92 -13.13 -0.94
N ASN A 34 -24.23 -12.90 -0.96
CA ASN A 34 -25.06 -12.97 0.24
C ASN A 34 -24.93 -14.35 0.92
N GLY A 35 -24.59 -14.36 2.22
CA GLY A 35 -24.40 -15.58 3.01
C GLY A 35 -22.98 -16.18 3.02
N THR A 36 -22.01 -15.62 2.29
CA THR A 36 -20.62 -16.11 2.38
C THR A 36 -19.92 -15.58 3.63
N PRO A 37 -18.95 -16.33 4.21
CA PRO A 37 -18.10 -15.81 5.28
C PRO A 37 -17.41 -14.49 4.91
N TYR A 38 -17.04 -14.33 3.63
CA TYR A 38 -16.39 -13.12 3.12
C TYR A 38 -17.31 -11.91 3.11
N ALA A 39 -18.60 -12.07 2.78
CA ALA A 39 -19.58 -10.99 2.88
C ALA A 39 -19.74 -10.51 4.34
N ALA A 40 -19.79 -11.44 5.29
CA ALA A 40 -19.85 -11.09 6.72
C ALA A 40 -18.58 -10.37 7.20
N TYR A 41 -17.41 -10.73 6.69
CA TYR A 41 -16.15 -10.01 6.96
C TYR A 41 -16.20 -8.56 6.46
N LEU A 42 -16.65 -8.34 5.22
CA LEU A 42 -16.69 -6.99 4.66
C LEU A 42 -17.63 -6.07 5.43
N GLN A 43 -18.81 -6.56 5.82
CA GLN A 43 -19.75 -5.80 6.63
C GLN A 43 -19.14 -5.40 7.98
N LYS A 44 -18.48 -6.34 8.68
CA LYS A 44 -17.79 -6.04 9.94
C LYS A 44 -16.68 -5.02 9.77
N ARG A 45 -15.95 -5.06 8.65
CA ARG A 45 -14.89 -4.11 8.33
C ARG A 45 -15.45 -2.70 8.16
N GLU A 46 -16.58 -2.52 7.49
CA GLU A 46 -17.20 -1.20 7.32
C GLU A 46 -17.64 -0.60 8.66
N VAL A 47 -18.29 -1.40 9.51
CA VAL A 47 -18.67 -0.97 10.87
C VAL A 47 -17.44 -0.54 11.67
N ALA A 48 -16.31 -1.24 11.52
CA ALA A 48 -15.06 -0.85 12.15
C ALA A 48 -14.45 0.44 11.57
N LEU A 49 -14.56 0.68 10.26
CA LEU A 49 -14.05 1.89 9.60
C LEU A 49 -14.75 3.17 10.09
N VAL A 50 -16.02 3.07 10.47
CA VAL A 50 -16.77 4.19 11.06
C VAL A 50 -16.64 4.29 12.59
N GLY A 51 -15.79 3.46 13.20
CA GLY A 51 -15.57 3.44 14.65
C GLY A 51 -16.72 2.85 15.47
N GLN A 52 -17.68 2.17 14.84
CA GLN A 52 -18.85 1.59 15.50
C GLN A 52 -18.69 0.11 15.84
N GLY A 53 -17.48 -0.45 15.72
CA GLY A 53 -17.21 -1.83 16.10
C GLY A 53 -15.73 -2.20 16.03
N PRO A 54 -15.38 -3.40 16.52
CA PRO A 54 -14.00 -3.89 16.50
C PRO A 54 -13.56 -4.24 15.08
N VAL A 55 -12.29 -3.96 14.75
CA VAL A 55 -11.69 -4.32 13.46
C VAL A 55 -11.61 -5.86 13.34
N PRO A 56 -12.23 -6.47 12.32
CA PRO A 56 -12.12 -7.90 12.12
C PRO A 56 -10.67 -8.28 11.79
N GLN A 57 -10.12 -9.25 12.54
CA GLN A 57 -8.70 -9.64 12.45
C GLN A 57 -8.44 -10.73 11.39
N VAL A 58 -9.48 -11.42 10.92
CA VAL A 58 -9.34 -12.58 10.03
C VAL A 58 -10.18 -12.40 8.78
N ILE A 59 -9.54 -12.47 7.62
CA ILE A 59 -10.20 -12.49 6.30
C ILE A 59 -10.50 -13.96 5.96
N PRO A 60 -11.78 -14.35 5.83
CA PRO A 60 -12.11 -15.72 5.51
C PRO A 60 -11.79 -16.03 4.05
N VAL A 61 -11.09 -17.14 3.84
CA VAL A 61 -10.70 -17.63 2.52
C VAL A 61 -11.93 -18.14 1.77
N GLN A 62 -12.17 -17.63 0.55
CA GLN A 62 -13.17 -18.20 -0.36
C GLN A 62 -12.47 -19.29 -1.18
N LEU A 63 -12.87 -20.55 -1.00
CA LEU A 63 -12.33 -21.74 -1.67
C LEU A 63 -12.79 -21.83 -3.16
N PRO A 64 -12.11 -22.66 -4.00
CA PRO A 64 -11.13 -23.67 -3.64
C PRO A 64 -9.71 -23.12 -3.68
N ALA A 65 -9.23 -22.71 -2.51
CA ALA A 65 -7.87 -22.30 -2.20
C ALA A 65 -6.87 -23.47 -2.15
N ASN A 66 -7.18 -24.59 -2.80
CA ASN A 66 -6.17 -25.60 -3.07
C ASN A 66 -5.45 -25.15 -4.35
N ALA A 67 -4.35 -24.44 -4.18
CA ALA A 67 -3.33 -24.44 -5.22
C ALA A 67 -2.97 -25.92 -5.46
N PRO A 68 -2.95 -26.40 -6.73
CA PRO A 68 -2.61 -27.79 -7.01
C PRO A 68 -1.29 -28.13 -6.35
N SER A 69 -1.25 -29.26 -5.65
CA SER A 69 -0.03 -29.69 -4.98
C SER A 69 1.05 -29.97 -6.03
N VAL A 70 2.33 -29.90 -5.66
CA VAL A 70 3.42 -30.24 -6.59
C VAL A 70 3.26 -31.65 -7.17
N LEU A 71 2.60 -32.56 -6.43
CA LEU A 71 2.25 -33.90 -6.90
C LEU A 71 1.14 -33.86 -7.97
N ASP A 72 0.14 -33.00 -7.82
CA ASP A 72 -0.92 -32.78 -8.83
C ASP A 72 -0.36 -32.13 -10.11
N LEU A 73 0.78 -31.44 -10.00
CA LEU A 73 1.50 -30.81 -11.11
C LEU A 73 2.58 -31.72 -11.75
N GLY A 74 2.70 -32.98 -11.30
CA GLY A 74 3.67 -33.93 -11.84
C GLY A 74 5.12 -33.68 -11.40
N ALA A 75 5.35 -32.83 -10.40
CA ALA A 75 6.67 -32.59 -9.84
C ALA A 75 6.95 -33.56 -8.68
N THR A 76 8.10 -34.23 -8.73
CA THR A 76 8.59 -35.06 -7.62
C THR A 76 9.13 -34.15 -6.50
N PRO A 77 8.59 -34.24 -5.27
CA PRO A 77 8.99 -33.34 -4.19
C PRO A 77 10.40 -33.70 -3.69
N THR A 78 11.38 -32.90 -4.07
CA THR A 78 12.67 -32.84 -3.37
C THR A 78 12.65 -31.64 -2.43
N SER A 79 11.99 -31.76 -1.28
CA SER A 79 12.21 -30.81 -0.19
C SER A 79 11.82 -31.41 1.16
N THR A 80 12.81 -32.01 1.81
CA THR A 80 12.79 -32.36 3.23
C THR A 80 13.21 -31.13 4.03
N THR A 81 12.30 -30.16 4.22
CA THR A 81 12.47 -29.19 5.31
C THR A 81 11.11 -28.91 5.95
N PRO A 82 10.88 -29.25 7.23
CA PRO A 82 9.60 -28.97 7.89
C PRO A 82 9.41 -27.45 8.03
N ALA A 83 8.20 -26.98 7.71
CA ALA A 83 7.80 -25.59 7.91
C ALA A 83 7.81 -25.25 9.40
N LYS A 84 8.79 -24.45 9.83
CA LYS A 84 8.82 -23.91 11.19
C LYS A 84 7.82 -22.75 11.25
N ALA A 85 6.67 -22.98 11.88
CA ALA A 85 5.72 -21.91 12.18
C ALA A 85 6.36 -20.93 13.18
N VAL A 86 6.58 -19.69 12.76
CA VAL A 86 6.99 -18.60 13.63
C VAL A 86 5.73 -17.81 14.00
N LEU A 87 5.40 -17.79 15.29
CA LEU A 87 4.40 -16.88 15.85
C LEU A 87 4.95 -15.46 15.76
N VAL A 88 4.25 -14.56 15.06
CA VAL A 88 4.59 -13.13 15.00
C VAL A 88 3.73 -12.41 16.02
N GLU A 89 4.34 -12.06 17.15
CA GLU A 89 3.77 -11.20 18.19
C GLU A 89 3.66 -9.75 17.68
N GLY A 90 2.48 -9.14 17.84
CA GLY A 90 2.23 -7.69 17.96
C GLY A 90 2.99 -6.71 17.04
N SER A 91 2.31 -6.24 15.99
CA SER A 91 2.28 -4.84 15.53
C SER A 91 3.49 -3.93 15.80
N ARG A 92 4.69 -4.31 15.38
CA ARG A 92 5.65 -3.34 14.87
C ARG A 92 5.47 -3.29 13.36
N ALA A 93 5.28 -2.08 12.82
CA ALA A 93 5.44 -1.84 11.40
C ALA A 93 6.69 -2.58 10.93
N PRO A 94 6.71 -3.21 9.74
CA PRO A 94 7.88 -3.94 9.27
C PRO A 94 9.05 -2.97 9.16
N VAL A 95 9.83 -2.82 10.23
CA VAL A 95 11.20 -2.34 10.18
C VAL A 95 11.95 -3.54 9.65
N THR A 96 11.92 -3.66 8.33
CA THR A 96 12.77 -4.57 7.61
C THR A 96 14.20 -4.16 7.93
N THR A 97 14.83 -4.91 8.83
CA THR A 97 16.27 -5.06 8.83
C THR A 97 16.65 -5.47 7.40
N THR A 98 17.59 -4.73 6.83
CA THR A 98 18.32 -4.98 5.59
C THR A 98 17.99 -6.31 4.91
N GLY A 99 17.46 -6.25 3.69
CA GLY A 99 17.42 -7.42 2.81
C GLY A 99 18.85 -7.91 2.49
N PRO A 100 19.05 -8.74 1.46
CA PRO A 100 20.38 -9.19 1.05
C PRO A 100 21.40 -8.05 0.78
N TYR A 101 20.93 -6.80 0.67
CA TYR A 101 21.74 -5.59 0.72
C TYR A 101 21.70 -4.95 2.10
N ALA A 102 22.85 -4.98 2.78
CA ALA A 102 23.08 -4.21 3.99
C ALA A 102 22.86 -2.70 3.70
N GLY A 103 21.76 -2.15 4.20
CA GLY A 103 21.38 -0.73 4.08
C GLY A 103 20.06 -0.47 3.36
N THR A 104 19.66 -1.37 2.45
CA THR A 104 18.53 -1.11 1.54
C THR A 104 17.20 -1.62 2.11
N THR A 105 16.19 -0.76 2.08
CA THR A 105 14.82 -1.06 2.54
C THR A 105 13.91 -1.54 1.40
N PRO A 106 12.79 -2.24 1.67
CA PRO A 106 11.82 -2.68 0.66
C PRO A 106 11.28 -1.57 -0.22
N VAL A 107 11.18 -0.34 0.30
CA VAL A 107 10.77 0.83 -0.50
C VAL A 107 11.77 1.08 -1.64
N LEU A 108 13.06 1.01 -1.33
CA LEU A 108 14.13 1.20 -2.31
C LEU A 108 14.23 0.02 -3.29
N VAL A 109 14.02 -1.21 -2.82
CA VAL A 109 13.95 -2.40 -3.69
C VAL A 109 12.81 -2.26 -4.69
N LYS A 110 11.60 -1.97 -4.20
CA LYS A 110 10.44 -1.74 -5.05
C LYS A 110 10.72 -0.62 -6.05
N TYR A 111 11.25 0.51 -5.58
CA TYR A 111 11.55 1.66 -6.42
C TYR A 111 12.59 1.32 -7.51
N ALA A 112 13.66 0.61 -7.15
CA ALA A 112 14.70 0.17 -8.08
C ALA A 112 14.14 -0.70 -9.21
N HIS A 113 13.14 -1.54 -8.95
CA HIS A 113 12.51 -2.38 -9.98
C HIS A 113 11.39 -1.66 -10.75
N GLN A 114 10.79 -0.60 -10.20
CA GLN A 114 9.77 0.19 -10.88
C GLN A 114 10.37 1.16 -11.90
N GLU A 115 11.39 1.90 -11.48
CA GLU A 115 12.18 2.76 -12.37
C GLU A 115 13.18 1.89 -13.13
N GLN A 116 13.19 1.93 -14.46
CA GLN A 116 14.06 1.06 -15.27
C GLN A 116 15.25 1.80 -15.89
N GLN A 117 15.19 3.13 -15.93
CA GLN A 117 16.24 3.97 -16.46
C GLN A 117 17.52 3.87 -15.62
N ASN A 118 18.66 4.14 -16.26
CA ASN A 118 19.95 4.22 -15.59
C ASN A 118 20.16 5.62 -15.00
N PRO A 119 20.96 5.77 -13.93
CA PRO A 119 21.39 7.07 -13.45
C PRO A 119 21.93 7.96 -14.57
N GLY A 120 21.57 9.25 -14.53
CA GLY A 120 21.84 10.26 -15.57
C GLY A 120 20.85 10.26 -16.75
N THR A 121 19.88 9.35 -16.79
CA THR A 121 18.86 9.33 -17.85
C THR A 121 17.68 10.21 -17.44
N SER A 122 17.64 11.45 -17.92
CA SER A 122 16.54 12.39 -17.65
C SER A 122 15.19 11.86 -18.15
N LEU A 123 14.35 11.38 -17.25
CA LEU A 123 12.98 10.93 -17.53
C LEU A 123 11.93 11.95 -17.06
N TYR A 124 12.21 12.62 -15.94
CA TYR A 124 11.35 13.60 -15.33
C TYR A 124 11.76 15.00 -15.77
N LYS A 125 10.89 15.66 -16.55
CA LYS A 125 11.16 17.02 -17.02
C LYS A 125 11.27 17.97 -15.84
N ARG A 126 12.45 18.57 -15.66
CA ARG A 126 12.69 19.65 -14.71
C ARG A 126 12.78 20.98 -15.47
N THR A 127 12.05 21.98 -14.99
CA THR A 127 12.11 23.36 -15.51
C THR A 127 12.99 24.26 -14.64
N GLY A 128 13.57 23.71 -13.58
CA GLY A 128 14.44 24.40 -12.63
C GLY A 128 15.02 23.42 -11.62
N GLY A 129 15.99 23.89 -10.85
CA GLY A 129 16.79 23.07 -9.93
C GLY A 129 18.26 23.49 -9.99
N SER A 130 18.96 23.39 -8.86
CA SER A 130 20.39 23.74 -8.78
C SER A 130 21.15 22.56 -8.20
N VAL A 131 22.23 22.16 -8.86
CA VAL A 131 23.16 21.15 -8.33
C VAL A 131 23.67 21.55 -6.95
N ALA A 132 23.93 22.85 -6.72
CA ALA A 132 24.37 23.35 -5.42
C ALA A 132 23.27 23.24 -4.34
N GLN A 133 22.00 23.42 -4.71
CA GLN A 133 20.88 23.21 -3.79
C GLN A 133 20.68 21.73 -3.48
N SER A 134 20.69 20.87 -4.51
CA SER A 134 20.60 19.43 -4.33
C SER A 134 21.70 18.91 -3.40
N ALA A 135 22.95 19.35 -3.58
CA ALA A 135 24.06 18.99 -2.71
C ALA A 135 23.82 19.36 -1.23
N ARG A 136 23.25 20.54 -0.95
CA ARG A 136 22.88 20.96 0.42
C ARG A 136 21.73 20.14 0.99
N LEU A 137 20.78 19.72 0.16
CA LEU A 137 19.69 18.84 0.59
C LEU A 137 20.22 17.44 0.90
N CYS A 138 21.15 16.93 0.10
CA CYS A 138 21.81 15.64 0.32
C CYS A 138 22.60 15.59 1.63
N SER A 139 23.28 16.67 2.02
CA SER A 139 24.03 16.71 3.29
C SER A 139 23.15 16.61 4.54
N ASN A 140 21.84 16.80 4.42
CA ASN A 140 20.91 16.66 5.56
C ASN A 140 20.53 15.20 5.85
N TYR A 141 20.91 14.26 4.99
CA TYR A 141 20.59 12.84 5.17
C TYR A 141 21.81 12.06 5.64
N PRO A 142 21.63 11.06 6.53
CA PRO A 142 22.72 10.27 7.07
C PRO A 142 23.32 9.25 6.08
N SER A 143 22.66 9.02 4.94
CA SER A 143 23.11 8.11 3.89
C SER A 143 22.38 8.37 2.57
N VAL A 144 22.93 7.86 1.46
CA VAL A 144 22.29 7.89 0.13
C VAL A 144 20.94 7.18 0.12
N ASP A 145 20.83 6.03 0.82
CA ASP A 145 19.57 5.30 0.96
C ASP A 145 18.53 6.06 1.79
N ALA A 146 18.97 6.83 2.80
CA ALA A 146 18.07 7.70 3.55
C ALA A 146 17.58 8.88 2.69
N ALA A 147 18.47 9.45 1.87
CA ALA A 147 18.13 10.53 0.96
C ALA A 147 17.11 10.09 -0.11
N GLN A 148 17.35 8.95 -0.77
CA GLN A 148 16.43 8.41 -1.78
C GLN A 148 15.05 8.10 -1.17
N ARG A 149 15.00 7.49 0.02
CA ARG A 149 13.73 7.28 0.72
C ARG A 149 13.01 8.58 1.04
N GLY A 150 13.75 9.57 1.52
CA GLY A 150 13.21 10.91 1.78
C GLY A 150 12.62 11.53 0.52
N PHE A 151 13.33 11.43 -0.61
CA PHE A 151 12.85 11.91 -1.91
C PHE A 151 11.53 11.25 -2.33
N ILE A 152 11.44 9.92 -2.29
CA ILE A 152 10.22 9.17 -2.59
C ILE A 152 9.09 9.55 -1.63
N ALA A 153 9.39 9.68 -0.33
CA ALA A 153 8.41 10.07 0.69
C ALA A 153 7.84 11.49 0.48
N ASN A 154 8.59 12.38 -0.16
CA ASN A 154 8.14 13.73 -0.52
C ASN A 154 7.46 13.80 -1.91
N GLY A 155 7.14 12.66 -2.54
CA GLY A 155 6.44 12.59 -3.81
C GLY A 155 7.35 12.63 -5.05
N GLY A 156 8.67 12.49 -4.87
CA GLY A 156 9.57 12.17 -5.96
C GLY A 156 9.23 10.80 -6.56
N PRO A 157 9.47 10.57 -7.87
CA PRO A 157 10.16 11.48 -8.80
C PRO A 157 9.25 12.48 -9.52
N LEU A 158 7.92 12.35 -9.42
CA LEU A 158 6.99 13.18 -10.17
C LEU A 158 7.00 14.65 -9.73
N LEU A 159 6.97 14.93 -8.42
CA LEU A 159 6.76 16.30 -7.92
C LEU A 159 8.05 17.07 -7.62
N ASP A 160 9.07 16.41 -7.08
CA ASP A 160 10.32 17.00 -6.57
C ASP A 160 10.22 18.48 -6.08
N PRO A 161 9.42 18.75 -5.03
CA PRO A 161 9.13 20.11 -4.60
C PRO A 161 10.35 20.86 -4.04
N ARG A 162 11.43 20.15 -3.70
CA ARG A 162 12.66 20.73 -3.16
C ARG A 162 13.78 20.81 -4.19
N GLY A 163 13.58 20.34 -5.42
CA GLY A 163 14.62 20.33 -6.45
C GLY A 163 15.82 19.46 -6.06
N MET A 164 15.56 18.30 -5.45
CA MET A 164 16.57 17.36 -4.99
C MET A 164 17.16 16.53 -6.15
N ASP A 165 16.41 16.37 -7.24
CA ASP A 165 16.74 15.66 -8.49
C ASP A 165 16.79 16.68 -9.66
N PRO A 166 17.87 17.49 -9.76
CA PRO A 166 17.97 18.57 -10.76
C PRO A 166 18.17 18.06 -12.19
N ASP A 167 18.71 16.85 -12.35
CA ASP A 167 18.93 16.16 -13.63
C ASP A 167 17.72 15.34 -14.07
N GLY A 168 16.76 15.10 -13.19
CA GLY A 168 15.47 14.53 -13.54
C GLY A 168 15.53 13.04 -13.85
N ASP A 169 16.52 12.31 -13.33
CA ASP A 169 16.66 10.88 -13.58
C ASP A 169 15.88 10.02 -12.56
N GLY A 170 15.38 10.65 -11.50
CA GLY A 170 14.64 10.02 -10.40
C GLY A 170 15.52 9.46 -9.28
N PHE A 171 16.84 9.66 -9.33
CA PHE A 171 17.79 9.11 -8.37
C PHE A 171 18.62 10.22 -7.72
N VAL A 172 18.41 10.45 -6.43
CA VAL A 172 19.04 11.58 -5.73
C VAL A 172 20.32 11.20 -5.00
N CYS A 173 21.19 12.19 -4.81
CA CYS A 173 22.38 12.08 -3.98
C CYS A 173 23.33 10.94 -4.37
N GLY A 174 23.33 10.54 -5.65
CA GLY A 174 24.17 9.46 -6.16
C GLY A 174 23.67 8.05 -5.83
N TRP A 175 22.41 7.91 -5.43
CA TRP A 175 21.82 6.58 -5.22
C TRP A 175 21.77 5.80 -6.53
N ASP A 176 22.27 4.56 -6.52
CA ASP A 176 22.34 3.70 -7.71
C ASP A 176 21.38 2.50 -7.55
N PRO A 177 20.36 2.36 -8.42
CA PRO A 177 19.43 1.24 -8.36
C PRO A 177 20.03 -0.07 -8.92
N ARG A 178 21.12 -0.02 -9.69
CA ARG A 178 21.64 -1.17 -10.43
C ARG A 178 22.05 -2.34 -9.54
N PRO A 179 22.77 -2.15 -8.42
CA PRO A 179 23.07 -3.24 -7.49
C PRO A 179 21.79 -3.89 -6.98
N VAL A 180 20.79 -3.09 -6.60
CA VAL A 180 19.50 -3.56 -6.07
C VAL A 180 18.69 -4.35 -7.12
N ARG A 181 18.78 -3.98 -8.40
CA ARG A 181 18.13 -4.70 -9.50
C ARG A 181 18.78 -6.05 -9.81
N GLN A 182 20.09 -6.16 -9.62
CA GLN A 182 20.89 -7.34 -9.99
C GLN A 182 20.76 -8.51 -9.01
N SER A 183 20.23 -8.30 -7.81
CA SER A 183 19.73 -9.41 -7.00
C SER A 183 18.44 -9.94 -7.62
N ASN A 184 18.59 -10.94 -8.47
CA ASN A 184 17.49 -11.83 -8.73
C ASN A 184 17.20 -12.58 -7.42
N GLY A 185 16.07 -12.26 -6.79
CA GLY A 185 15.60 -13.04 -5.65
C GLY A 185 15.39 -14.49 -6.07
N LEU A 186 16.27 -15.38 -5.59
CA LEU A 186 16.05 -16.79 -5.25
C LEU A 186 17.07 -17.17 -4.17
#